data_AF-A0A238JVI6-F1
#
_entry.id   AF-A0A238JVI6-F1
#
_cell.length_a   1.000
_cell.length_b   1.000
_cell.length_c   1.000
_cell.angle_alpha   90.00
_cell.angle_beta   90.00
_cell.angle_gamma   90.00
#
_symmetry.space_group_name_H-M   'P 1'
#
loop_
_entity.id
_entity.type
_entity.pdbx_description
1 polymer ?
#
loop_
_entity_poly.entity_id
_entity_poly.type
_entity_poly.pdbx_seq_one_letter_code
_entity_poly.pdbx_strand_id
1 'polypeptide(L)' 'MTDLNAILAPGMYVRHPDFPDWGVGQVQSNIAGKITVNFRDQGKVVIDGTRIALMPVLDP' A
#
# COMPACT_ATOMS: atom_id res chain seq x y z
N MET A 1 19.01 2.89 2.76
CA MET A 1 17.72 3.07 3.45
C MET A 1 16.92 1.81 3.20
N THR A 2 16.47 1.14 4.26
CA THR A 2 15.65 -0.07 4.15
C THR A 2 14.33 0.30 3.50
N ASP A 3 14.01 -0.29 2.35
CA ASP A 3 12.71 -0.12 1.73
C ASP A 3 11.68 -0.89 2.56
N LEU A 4 10.85 -0.14 3.31
CA LEU A 4 9.84 -0.65 4.24
C LEU A 4 8.78 -1.51 3.54
N ASN A 5 8.68 -1.40 2.21
CA ASN A 5 7.65 -2.01 1.40
C ASN A 5 8.24 -2.85 0.27
N ALA A 6 9.51 -3.24 0.34
CA ALA A 6 10.23 -3.95 -0.72
C ALA A 6 9.54 -5.25 -1.19
N ILE A 7 8.76 -5.88 -0.30
CA ILE A 7 8.01 -7.11 -0.59
C ILE A 7 6.73 -6.85 -1.40
N LEU A 8 6.23 -5.61 -1.45
CA LEU A 8 4.96 -5.30 -2.09
C LEU A 8 5.10 -5.29 -3.62
N ALA A 9 4.26 -6.09 -4.27
CA ALA A 9 4.14 -6.21 -5.71
C ALA A 9 2.70 -5.91 -6.18
N PRO A 10 2.50 -5.52 -7.45
CA PRO A 10 1.17 -5.38 -8.02
C PRO A 10 0.30 -6.62 -7.78
N GLY A 11 -0.95 -6.39 -7.39
CA GLY A 11 -1.92 -7.44 -7.04
C GLY A 11 -2.00 -7.79 -5.55
N MET A 12 -0.97 -7.47 -4.76
CA MET A 12 -1.01 -7.67 -3.30
C MET A 12 -2.00 -6.74 -2.61
N TYR A 13 -2.58 -7.20 -1.51
CA TYR A 13 -3.50 -6.42 -0.69
C TYR A 13 -2.81 -5.84 0.52
N VAL A 14 -3.19 -4.61 0.89
CA VAL A 14 -2.59 -3.84 1.98
C VAL A 14 -3.64 -3.02 2.74
N ARG A 15 -3.30 -2.61 3.97
CA ARG A 15 -4.00 -1.56 4.71
C ARG A 15 -3.05 -0.38 4.97
N HIS A 16 -3.62 0.83 4.98
CA HIS A 16 -2.90 2.02 5.44
C HIS A 16 -2.93 2.07 6.98
N PRO A 17 -1.79 2.21 7.67
CA PRO A 17 -1.76 2.21 9.15
C PRO A 17 -2.54 3.38 9.75
N ASP A 18 -2.40 4.58 9.16
CA ASP A 18 -3.02 5.80 9.70
C ASP A 18 -4.46 6.06 9.20
N PHE A 19 -4.93 5.32 8.20
CA PHE A 19 -6.25 5.50 7.58
C PHE A 19 -6.98 4.15 7.47
N PRO A 20 -7.39 3.56 8.61
CA PRO A 20 -8.05 2.27 8.64
C PRO A 20 -9.43 2.28 7.95
N ASP A 21 -10.07 3.44 7.85
CA ASP A 21 -11.35 3.70 7.22
C ASP A 21 -11.32 3.63 5.68
N TRP A 22 -10.14 3.71 5.06
CA TRP A 22 -9.99 3.52 3.61
C TRP A 22 -10.22 2.08 3.16
N GLY A 23 -10.25 1.15 4.12
CA GLY A 23 -10.43 -0.27 3.88
C GLY A 23 -9.18 -0.96 3.32
N VAL A 24 -9.37 -2.17 2.82
CA VAL A 24 -8.31 -2.92 2.13
C VAL A 24 -8.08 -2.31 0.75
N GLY A 25 -6.81 -2.06 0.41
CA GLY A 25 -6.41 -1.59 -0.91
C GLY A 25 -5.58 -2.62 -1.65
N GLN A 26 -5.63 -2.57 -2.98
CA GLN A 26 -4.80 -3.38 -3.86
C GLN A 26 -3.64 -2.55 -4.41
N VAL A 27 -2.42 -3.06 -4.28
CA VAL A 27 -1.22 -2.47 -4.88
C VAL A 27 -1.33 -2.56 -6.40
N GLN A 28 -1.23 -1.41 -7.08
CA GLN A 28 -1.19 -1.31 -8.54
C GLN A 28 0.25 -1.15 -9.06
N SER A 29 1.11 -0.49 -8.29
CA SER A 29 2.55 -0.36 -8.59
C SER A 29 3.37 -0.12 -7.33
N ASN A 30 4.64 -0.54 -7.35
CA ASN A 30 5.65 -0.20 -6.35
C ASN A 30 6.96 0.09 -7.10
N ILE A 31 7.29 1.36 -7.25
CA ILE A 31 8.46 1.79 -8.03
C ILE A 31 9.06 3.07 -7.46
N ALA A 32 10.39 3.09 -7.34
CA ALA A 32 11.16 4.25 -6.89
C ALA A 32 10.66 4.85 -5.56
N GLY A 33 10.31 3.99 -4.59
CA GLY A 33 9.81 4.38 -3.28
C GLY A 33 8.37 4.94 -3.29
N LYS A 34 7.67 4.89 -4.42
CA LYS A 34 6.25 5.26 -4.53
C LYS A 34 5.39 4.03 -4.77
N ILE A 35 4.30 3.95 -4.03
CA ILE A 35 3.38 2.82 -4.08
C ILE A 35 2.01 3.36 -4.47
N THR A 36 1.48 2.87 -5.58
CA THR A 36 0.12 3.21 -5.98
C THR A 36 -0.80 2.12 -5.47
N VAL A 37 -1.80 2.49 -4.67
CA VAL A 37 -2.78 1.56 -4.10
C VAL A 37 -4.18 2.05 -4.45
N ASN A 38 -5.07 1.15 -4.86
CA ASN A 38 -6.49 1.45 -4.98
C ASN A 38 -7.21 0.91 -3.75
N PHE A 39 -7.60 1.81 -2.84
CA PHE A 39 -8.35 1.50 -1.64
C PHE A 39 -9.84 1.45 -1.89
N ARG A 40 -10.55 0.57 -1.18
CA ARG A 40 -11.99 0.33 -1.38
C ARG A 40 -12.83 1.58 -1.18
N ASP A 41 -12.57 2.33 -0.11
CA ASP A 41 -13.44 3.43 0.32
C ASP A 41 -12.84 4.82 0.01
N GLN A 42 -11.57 4.88 -0.37
CA GLN A 42 -10.85 6.13 -0.71
C GLN A 42 -10.48 6.25 -2.20
N GLY A 43 -10.48 5.15 -2.94
CA GLY A 43 -10.01 5.10 -4.33
C GLY A 43 -8.48 5.06 -4.46
N LYS A 44 -7.97 5.55 -5.60
CA LYS A 44 -6.56 5.47 -5.96
C LYS A 44 -5.72 6.52 -5.21
N VAL A 45 -4.72 6.06 -4.47
CA VAL A 45 -3.78 6.89 -3.71
C VAL A 45 -2.34 6.50 -4.07
N VAL A 46 -1.47 7.50 -4.20
CA VAL A 46 -0.02 7.30 -4.34
C VAL A 46 0.62 7.62 -3.00
N ILE A 47 1.34 6.64 -2.46
CA ILE A 47 1.95 6.67 -1.13
C ILE A 47 3.46 6.78 -1.27
N ASP A 48 4.07 7.61 -0.42
CA ASP A 48 5.51 7.64 -0.22
C ASP A 48 5.93 6.47 0.69
N GLY A 49 6.35 5.36 0.07
CA GLY A 49 6.75 4.13 0.74
C GLY A 49 8.06 4.24 1.53
N THR A 50 8.76 5.37 1.46
CA THR A 50 9.93 5.65 2.31
C THR A 50 9.55 6.10 3.72
N ARG A 51 8.30 6.54 3.91
CA ARG A 51 7.78 7.09 5.17
C ARG A 51 6.70 6.21 5.79
N ILE A 52 5.90 5.56 4.96
CA ILE A 52 4.76 4.76 5.39
C ILE A 52 5.05 3.28 5.15
N ALA A 53 5.01 2.47 6.20
CA ALA A 53 5.04 1.01 6.10
C ALA A 53 3.59 0.49 5.95
N LEU A 54 3.21 0.09 4.74
CA LEU A 54 1.90 -0.51 4.49
C LEU A 54 1.84 -1.91 5.09
N MET A 55 0.66 -2.30 5.60
CA MET A 55 0.47 -3.59 6.25
C MET A 55 -0.07 -4.61 5.23
N PRO A 56 0.68 -5.66 4.84
CA PRO A 56 0.20 -6.70 3.95
C PRO A 56 -1.01 -7.43 4.54
N VAL A 57 -1.98 -7.77 3.69
CA VAL A 57 -3.14 -8.59 4.03
C VAL A 57 -2.97 -9.94 3.33
N LEU A 58 -2.81 -11.01 4.12
CA LEU A 58 -2.55 -12.36 3.60
C LEU A 58 -3.83 -13.07 3.13
N ASP A 59 -4.98 -12.72 3.71
CA ASP A 59 -6.29 -13.25 3.36
C ASP A 59 -7.30 -12.08 3.25
N PRO A 60 -7.83 -11.78 2.04
CA PRO A 60 -8.77 -10.68 1.84
C PRO A 60 -10.21 -10.98 2.30
#